data_AF-A0A852F004-F1
#
_entry.id   AF-A0A852F004-F1
#
_cell.length_a   1.000
_cell.length_b   1.000
_cell.length_c   1.000
_cell.angle_alpha   90.00
_cell.angle_beta   90.00
_cell.angle_gamma   90.00
#
_symmetry.space_group_name_H-M   'P 1'
#
loop_
_entity.id
_entity.type
_entity.pdbx_description
1 polymer ?
#
loop_
_entity_poly.entity_id
_entity_poly.type
_entity_poly.pdbx_seq_one_letter_code
_entity_poly.pdbx_strand_id
1 'polypeptide(L)'
;QLERPTKQMREAEERLKAIPQFCFPDAKDWLPISEYNSETFSFMLTGEDGSRRFGYCRRLLPNGKGPRLPEVYCVISRLGCFDLFSKILDEVERRRGISAALVYPFMRSLMESPFPAPGKTIKVKTFLPGAGNEVKS
;
A
#
# COMPACT_ATOMS: atom_id res chain seq x y z
N GLN A 1 18.54 -30.51 3.28
CA GLN A 1 19.63 -29.54 3.04
C GLN A 1 18.97 -28.17 2.91
N LEU A 2 19.12 -27.27 3.88
CA LEU A 2 18.47 -25.95 3.84
C LEU A 2 19.25 -25.07 2.85
N GLU A 3 18.65 -24.72 1.72
CA GLU A 3 19.29 -23.82 0.75
C GLU A 3 19.58 -22.47 1.41
N ARG A 4 20.84 -22.01 1.32
CA ARG A 4 21.23 -20.70 1.84
C ARG A 4 20.58 -19.62 0.96
N PRO A 5 19.91 -18.61 1.53
CA PRO A 5 19.32 -17.53 0.75
C PRO A 5 20.40 -16.80 -0.06
N THR A 6 20.10 -16.51 -1.33
CA THR A 6 20.99 -15.74 -2.20
C THR A 6 21.16 -14.32 -1.65
N LYS A 7 22.24 -13.63 -2.05
CA LYS A 7 22.50 -12.23 -1.66
C LYS A 7 21.26 -11.34 -1.91
N GLN A 8 20.62 -11.51 -3.07
CA GLN A 8 19.41 -10.78 -3.46
C GLN A 8 18.21 -11.05 -2.54
N MET A 9 18.04 -12.29 -2.06
CA MET A 9 16.97 -12.64 -1.11
C MET A 9 17.19 -11.98 0.24
N ARG A 10 18.44 -11.96 0.74
CA ARG A 10 18.78 -11.28 2.00
C ARG A 10 18.54 -9.78 1.93
N GLU A 11 19.00 -9.14 0.86
CA GLU A 11 18.75 -7.71 0.62
C GLU A 11 17.24 -7.41 0.52
N ALA A 12 16.46 -8.30 -0.12
CA ALA A 12 15.01 -8.15 -0.18
C ALA A 12 14.35 -8.27 1.21
N GLU A 13 14.78 -9.21 2.04
CA GLU A 13 14.30 -9.37 3.42
C GLU A 13 14.64 -8.18 4.30
N GLU A 14 15.87 -7.66 4.23
CA GLU A 14 16.29 -6.46 4.96
C GLU A 14 15.47 -5.25 4.54
N ARG A 15 15.22 -5.07 3.24
CA ARG A 15 14.33 -4.03 2.73
C ARG A 15 12.91 -4.18 3.27
N LEU A 16 12.37 -5.39 3.31
CA LEU A 16 11.04 -5.65 3.85
C LEU A 16 10.94 -5.28 5.33
N LYS A 17 11.99 -5.55 6.12
CA LYS A 17 12.06 -5.19 7.55
C LYS A 17 12.11 -3.68 7.79
N ALA A 18 12.64 -2.90 6.84
CA ALA A 18 12.74 -1.46 6.97
C ALA A 18 11.41 -0.74 6.69
N ILE A 19 10.55 -1.30 5.82
CA ILE A 19 9.29 -0.65 5.37
C ILE A 19 8.44 -0.11 6.53
N PRO A 20 8.16 -0.86 7.62
CA PRO A 20 7.34 -0.34 8.71
C PRO A 20 7.92 0.95 9.34
N GLN A 21 9.25 1.07 9.42
CA GLN A 21 9.90 2.26 9.97
C GLN A 21 9.72 3.49 9.06
N PHE A 22 9.65 3.30 7.75
CA PHE A 22 9.34 4.37 6.80
C PHE A 22 7.85 4.72 6.78
N CYS A 23 6.97 3.76 7.08
CA CYS A 23 5.53 4.02 7.17
C CYS A 23 5.13 4.72 8.47
N PHE A 24 5.87 4.49 9.55
CA PHE A 24 5.72 5.14 10.85
C PHE A 24 7.08 5.61 11.38
N PRO A 25 7.68 6.65 10.79
CA PRO A 25 8.95 7.20 11.27
C PRO A 25 8.83 7.79 12.69
N ASP A 26 7.61 8.16 13.05
CA ASP A 26 7.13 8.74 14.30
C ASP A 26 6.46 7.70 15.22
N ALA A 27 6.68 6.38 15.00
CA ALA A 27 6.02 5.30 15.74
C ALA A 27 6.01 5.45 17.27
N LYS A 28 7.04 6.07 17.84
CA LYS A 28 7.20 6.27 19.30
C LYS A 28 6.31 7.37 19.86
N ASP A 29 5.88 8.30 19.01
CA ASP A 29 5.10 9.48 19.39
C ASP A 29 3.59 9.24 19.22
N TRP A 30 3.20 8.13 18.60
CA TRP A 30 1.80 7.78 18.39
C TRP A 30 1.10 7.38 19.68
N LEU A 31 0.04 8.12 19.99
CA LEU A 31 -0.96 7.74 20.98
C LEU A 31 -2.27 7.34 20.27
N PRO A 32 -3.12 6.51 20.89
CA PRO A 32 -4.45 6.23 20.35
C PRO A 32 -5.27 7.53 20.20
N ILE A 33 -5.87 7.73 19.04
CA ILE A 33 -6.67 8.91 18.70
C ILE A 33 -8.08 8.52 18.25
N SER A 34 -9.06 9.40 18.48
CA SER A 34 -10.46 9.14 18.12
C SER A 34 -10.79 9.59 16.68
N GLU A 35 -10.11 10.63 16.21
CA GLU A 35 -10.29 11.26 14.91
C GLU A 35 -8.92 11.49 14.27
N TYR A 36 -8.88 11.35 12.95
CA TYR A 36 -7.66 11.48 12.16
C TYR A 36 -8.04 11.71 10.70
N ASN A 37 -7.40 12.68 10.06
CA ASN A 37 -7.54 12.88 8.63
C ASN A 37 -6.56 11.95 7.93
N SER A 38 -7.04 11.15 6.98
CA SER A 38 -6.18 10.25 6.21
C SER A 38 -5.09 11.03 5.47
N GLU A 39 -3.86 10.53 5.53
CA GLU A 39 -2.69 11.16 4.94
C GLU A 39 -2.10 10.29 3.83
N THR A 40 -1.75 10.94 2.71
CA THR A 40 -1.02 10.30 1.62
C THR A 40 0.41 10.81 1.59
N PHE A 41 1.37 9.89 1.56
CA PHE A 41 2.78 10.23 1.47
C PHE A 41 3.55 9.18 0.68
N SER A 42 4.79 9.49 0.34
CA SER A 42 5.69 8.53 -0.29
C SER A 42 7.10 8.64 0.27
N PHE A 43 7.84 7.54 0.21
CA PHE A 43 9.26 7.48 0.57
C PHE A 43 10.05 6.73 -0.51
N MET A 44 11.36 6.91 -0.50
CA MET A 44 12.27 6.22 -1.42
C MET A 44 13.23 5.32 -0.64
N LEU A 45 13.33 4.07 -1.08
CA LEU A 45 14.35 3.13 -0.63
C LEU A 45 15.44 3.07 -1.70
N THR A 46 16.66 3.40 -1.32
CA THR A 46 17.83 3.31 -2.19
C THR A 46 18.67 2.11 -1.78
N GLY A 47 18.89 1.17 -2.69
CA GLY A 47 19.79 0.05 -2.49
C GLY A 47 21.25 0.48 -2.60
N GLU A 48 22.16 -0.34 -2.08
CA GLU A 48 23.61 -0.13 -2.18
C GLU A 48 24.10 -0.06 -3.63
N ASP A 49 23.39 -0.76 -4.54
CA ASP A 49 23.61 -0.75 -5.98
C ASP A 49 23.06 0.52 -6.68
N GLY A 50 22.54 1.49 -5.90
CA GLY A 50 21.90 2.69 -6.42
C GLY A 50 20.48 2.46 -6.97
N SER A 51 19.97 1.23 -6.91
CA SER A 51 18.60 0.95 -7.33
C SER A 51 17.59 1.66 -6.43
N ARG A 52 16.51 2.17 -7.04
CA ARG A 52 15.47 2.92 -6.32
C ARG A 52 14.17 2.14 -6.31
N ARG A 53 13.51 2.14 -5.15
CA ARG A 53 12.11 1.72 -4.98
C ARG A 53 11.36 2.82 -4.26
N PHE A 54 10.08 2.93 -4.56
CA PHE A 54 9.18 3.91 -4.01
C PHE A 54 8.15 3.19 -3.15
N GLY A 55 7.95 3.67 -1.92
CA GLY A 55 6.83 3.29 -1.08
C GLY A 55 5.76 4.36 -1.15
N TYR A 56 4.56 3.98 -1.59
CA TYR A 56 3.37 4.85 -1.61
C TYR A 56 2.45 4.46 -0.47
N CYS A 57 2.09 5.42 0.38
CA CYS A 57 1.41 5.13 1.64
C CYS A 57 0.10 5.89 1.76
N ARG A 58 -0.91 5.21 2.30
CA ARG A 58 -2.14 5.81 2.84
C ARG A 58 -2.25 5.45 4.31
N ARG A 59 -2.04 6.44 5.18
CA ARG A 59 -2.25 6.31 6.62
C ARG A 59 -3.67 6.77 6.93
N LEU A 60 -4.40 5.96 7.67
CA LEU A 60 -5.80 6.20 8.01
C LEU A 60 -6.11 5.67 9.40
N LEU A 61 -7.22 6.10 9.98
CA LEU A 61 -7.70 5.54 11.24
C LEU A 61 -8.71 4.43 10.93
N PRO A 62 -8.49 3.19 11.40
CA PRO A 62 -9.40 2.09 11.07
C PRO A 62 -10.82 2.33 11.56
N ASN A 63 -11.82 1.61 11.06
CA ASN A 63 -13.15 1.66 11.66
C ASN A 63 -13.13 1.03 13.06
N GLY A 64 -13.81 1.66 14.03
CA GLY A 64 -13.87 1.18 15.41
C GLY A 64 -14.46 2.22 16.37
N LYS A 65 -14.67 1.82 17.62
CA LYS A 65 -15.12 2.71 18.69
C LYS A 65 -13.93 3.16 19.53
N GLY A 66 -13.93 4.43 19.91
CA GLY A 66 -12.93 5.01 20.82
C GLY A 66 -11.55 5.26 20.19
N PRO A 67 -10.57 5.63 21.05
CA PRO A 67 -9.21 5.89 20.63
C PRO A 67 -8.53 4.64 20.06
N ARG A 68 -7.84 4.80 18.92
CA ARG A 68 -7.14 3.71 18.24
C ARG A 68 -5.91 4.23 17.53
N LEU A 69 -4.99 3.34 17.23
CA LEU A 69 -3.81 3.68 16.45
C LEU A 69 -4.16 3.71 14.95
N PRO A 70 -3.53 4.58 14.16
CA PRO A 70 -3.68 4.56 12.72
C PRO A 70 -3.12 3.26 12.11
N GLU A 71 -3.70 2.87 10.99
CA GLU A 71 -3.20 1.84 10.08
C GLU A 71 -2.58 2.50 8.84
N VAL A 72 -1.66 1.80 8.18
CA VAL A 72 -1.06 2.27 6.92
C VAL A 72 -1.11 1.17 5.87
N TYR A 73 -1.58 1.53 4.67
CA TYR A 73 -1.46 0.71 3.48
C TYR A 73 -0.28 1.22 2.67
N CYS A 74 0.70 0.34 2.41
CA CYS A 74 1.92 0.68 1.68
C CYS A 74 2.06 -0.20 0.43
N VAL A 75 2.29 0.44 -0.73
CA VAL A 75 2.65 -0.23 -1.98
C VAL A 75 4.10 0.07 -2.31
N ILE A 76 4.92 -0.99 -2.43
CA ILE A 76 6.31 -0.87 -2.88
C ILE A 76 6.39 -1.13 -4.38
N SER A 77 6.96 -0.18 -5.13
CA SER A 77 7.12 -0.29 -6.57
C SER A 77 8.48 0.22 -7.04
N ARG A 78 8.96 -0.27 -8.17
CA ARG A 78 10.09 0.33 -8.90
C ARG A 78 9.67 1.53 -9.76
N LEU A 79 8.37 1.73 -9.93
CA LEU A 79 7.81 2.73 -10.83
C LEU A 79 7.47 4.01 -10.05
N GLY A 80 7.97 5.14 -10.56
CA GLY A 80 7.67 6.49 -10.09
C GLY A 80 6.33 7.01 -10.61
N CYS A 81 5.21 6.39 -10.22
CA CYS A 81 3.87 6.72 -10.73
C CYS A 81 2.94 7.15 -9.59
N PHE A 82 3.23 8.27 -8.92
CA PHE A 82 2.51 8.73 -7.74
C PHE A 82 0.99 8.80 -7.97
N ASP A 83 0.54 9.41 -9.07
CA ASP A 83 -0.89 9.55 -9.37
C ASP A 83 -1.63 8.21 -9.47
N LEU A 84 -0.98 7.21 -10.08
CA LEU A 84 -1.55 5.87 -10.21
C LEU A 84 -1.67 5.21 -8.83
N PHE A 85 -0.59 5.23 -8.06
CA PHE A 85 -0.59 4.56 -6.75
C PHE A 85 -1.46 5.30 -5.73
N SER A 86 -1.57 6.63 -5.81
CA SER A 86 -2.51 7.41 -4.99
C SER A 86 -3.95 6.99 -5.27
N LYS A 87 -4.35 6.87 -6.55
CA LYS A 87 -5.69 6.40 -6.93
C LYS A 87 -5.97 4.96 -6.49
N ILE A 88 -4.97 4.08 -6.59
CA ILE A 88 -5.07 2.72 -6.05
C ILE A 88 -5.33 2.76 -4.55
N LEU A 89 -4.60 3.61 -3.82
CA LEU A 89 -4.74 3.75 -2.38
C LEU A 89 -6.05 4.42 -1.96
N ASP A 90 -6.61 5.35 -2.76
CA ASP A 90 -7.96 5.88 -2.58
C ASP A 90 -9.00 4.75 -2.58
N GLU A 91 -8.88 3.84 -3.53
CA GLU A 91 -9.77 2.70 -3.64
C GLU A 91 -9.56 1.66 -2.52
N VAL A 92 -8.31 1.47 -2.05
CA VAL A 92 -8.02 0.68 -0.85
C VAL A 92 -8.70 1.27 0.38
N GLU A 93 -8.57 2.57 0.62
CA GLU A 93 -9.21 3.25 1.75
C GLU A 93 -10.74 3.12 1.66
N ARG A 94 -11.32 3.38 0.49
CA ARG A 94 -12.76 3.25 0.28
C ARG A 94 -13.26 1.83 0.59
N ARG A 95 -12.53 0.80 0.15
CA ARG A 95 -12.82 -0.62 0.45
C ARG A 95 -12.67 -0.92 1.93
N ARG A 96 -11.62 -0.41 2.56
CA ARG A 96 -11.36 -0.57 4.00
C ARG A 96 -12.48 0.03 4.86
N GLY A 97 -13.07 1.13 4.40
CA GLY A 97 -14.25 1.76 5.02
C GLY A 97 -15.49 0.85 5.04
N ILE A 98 -15.60 -0.08 4.09
CA ILE A 98 -16.67 -1.09 4.05
C ILE A 98 -16.24 -2.33 4.86
N SER A 99 -15.12 -2.95 4.50
CA SER A 99 -14.55 -4.10 5.18
C SER A 99 -13.09 -4.32 4.78
N ALA A 100 -12.23 -4.60 5.77
CA ALA A 100 -10.84 -4.96 5.52
C ALA A 100 -10.68 -6.18 4.59
N ALA A 101 -11.65 -7.10 4.60
CA ALA A 101 -11.65 -8.29 3.74
C ALA A 101 -11.75 -7.98 2.24
N LEU A 102 -12.20 -6.78 1.86
CA LEU A 102 -12.34 -6.37 0.46
C LEU A 102 -11.04 -5.82 -0.15
N VAL A 103 -10.05 -5.47 0.68
CA VAL A 103 -8.79 -4.89 0.23
C VAL A 103 -7.93 -5.93 -0.49
N TYR A 104 -7.78 -7.12 0.09
CA TYR A 104 -6.89 -8.14 -0.45
C TYR A 104 -7.31 -8.64 -1.86
N PRO A 105 -8.60 -8.96 -2.13
CA PRO A 105 -9.04 -9.32 -3.48
C PRO A 105 -8.78 -8.22 -4.52
N PHE A 106 -8.97 -6.95 -4.14
CA PHE A 106 -8.66 -5.81 -5.00
C PHE A 106 -7.18 -5.73 -5.35
N MET A 107 -6.31 -5.78 -4.34
CA MET A 107 -4.87 -5.75 -4.54
C MET A 107 -4.38 -6.94 -5.37
N ARG A 108 -4.95 -8.13 -5.14
CA ARG A 108 -4.65 -9.33 -5.94
C ARG A 108 -5.00 -9.12 -7.41
N SER A 109 -6.21 -8.66 -7.71
CA SER A 109 -6.65 -8.41 -9.10
C SER A 109 -5.82 -7.31 -9.79
N LEU A 110 -5.39 -6.28 -9.05
CA LEU A 110 -4.46 -5.27 -9.53
C LEU A 110 -3.10 -5.87 -9.90
N MET A 111 -2.53 -6.73 -9.06
CA MET A 111 -1.24 -7.37 -9.30
C MET A 111 -1.28 -8.36 -10.48
N GLU A 112 -2.43 -8.99 -10.72
CA GLU A 112 -2.66 -9.89 -11.86
C GLU A 112 -2.94 -9.14 -13.17
N SER A 113 -3.32 -7.86 -13.09
CA SER A 113 -3.60 -7.03 -14.26
C SER A 113 -2.30 -6.54 -14.92
N PRO A 114 -2.25 -6.42 -16.26
CA PRO A 114 -1.10 -5.85 -16.94
C PRO A 114 -0.90 -4.39 -16.52
N PHE A 115 0.35 -3.99 -16.32
CA PHE A 115 0.66 -2.59 -16.03
C PHE A 115 0.22 -1.70 -17.22
N PRO A 116 -0.45 -0.57 -16.98
CA PRO A 116 -0.96 0.26 -18.05
C PRO A 116 0.19 0.91 -18.83
N ALA A 117 0.02 1.00 -20.15
CA ALA A 117 0.85 1.90 -20.94
C ALA A 117 0.57 3.36 -20.51
N PRO A 118 1.53 4.28 -20.65
CA PRO A 118 1.31 5.70 -20.38
C PRO A 118 0.03 6.22 -21.06
N GLY A 119 -0.82 6.92 -20.29
CA GLY A 119 -2.10 7.45 -20.78
C GLY A 119 -3.25 6.43 -20.90
N LYS A 120 -3.04 5.15 -20.55
CA LYS A 120 -4.11 4.14 -20.52
C LYS A 120 -4.64 3.90 -19.10
N THR A 121 -5.95 3.63 -19.01
CA THR A 121 -6.66 3.30 -17.76
C THR A 121 -6.51 1.83 -17.41
N ILE A 122 -6.36 1.51 -16.13
CA ILE A 122 -6.45 0.13 -15.64
C ILE A 122 -7.90 -0.16 -15.29
N LYS A 123 -8.45 -1.27 -15.78
CA LYS A 123 -9.76 -1.76 -15.36
C LYS A 123 -9.58 -2.96 -14.46
N VAL A 124 -9.90 -2.78 -13.18
CA VAL A 124 -9.80 -3.85 -12.17
C VAL A 124 -11.20 -4.37 -11.89
N LYS A 125 -11.46 -5.62 -12.26
CA LYS A 125 -12.75 -6.28 -12.00
C LYS A 125 -12.73 -6.90 -10.62
N THR A 126 -13.32 -6.23 -9.64
CA THR A 126 -13.52 -6.81 -8.32
C THR A 126 -14.88 -6.46 -7.76
N PHE A 127 -15.46 -7.42 -7.05
CA PHE A 127 -16.75 -7.26 -6.39
C PHE A 127 -16.65 -6.26 -5.23
N LEU A 128 -17.66 -5.40 -5.13
CA LEU A 128 -17.89 -4.50 -4.01
C LEU A 128 -19.34 -4.66 -3.59
N PRO A 129 -19.64 -5.07 -2.35
CA PRO A 129 -21.01 -5.10 -1.86
C PRO A 129 -21.63 -3.69 -1.98
N GLY A 130 -22.76 -3.58 -2.69
CA GLY A 130 -23.49 -2.31 -2.86
C GLY A 130 -23.02 -1.39 -4.00
N ALA A 131 -21.92 -1.72 -4.70
CA ALA A 131 -21.48 -1.02 -5.90
C ALA A 131 -21.19 -2.06 -7.00
N GLY A 132 -21.87 -1.97 -8.16
CA GLY A 132 -21.72 -2.93 -9.25
C GLY A 132 -20.26 -3.20 -9.67
N ASN A 133 -20.04 -4.33 -10.34
CA ASN A 133 -18.74 -4.96 -10.62
C ASN A 133 -17.71 -4.20 -11.50
N GLU A 134 -17.80 -2.88 -11.67
CA GLU A 134 -16.87 -2.11 -12.52
C GLU A 134 -16.30 -0.89 -11.80
N VAL A 135 -15.01 -0.95 -11.45
CA VAL A 135 -14.23 0.22 -10.99
C VAL A 135 -13.23 0.59 -12.08
N LYS A 136 -13.29 1.86 -12.54
CA LYS A 136 -12.31 2.47 -13.44
C LYS A 136 -11.30 3.21 -12.57
N SER A 137 -10.02 2.85 -12.60
CA SER A 137 -8.93 3.52 -11.86
C SER A 137 -7.93 4.19 -12.80
#